data_AF-A0A8H4Q016-F1
#
_entry.id   AF-A0A8H4Q016-F1
#
_cell.length_a   1.000
_cell.length_b   1.000
_cell.length_c   1.000
_cell.angle_alpha   90.00
_cell.angle_beta   90.00
_cell.angle_gamma   90.00
#
_symmetry.space_group_name_H-M   'P 1'
#
loop_
_entity.id
_entity.type
_entity.pdbx_description
1 polymer ?
#
loop_
_entity_poly.entity_id
_entity_poly.type
_entity_poly.pdbx_seq_one_letter_code
_entity_poly.pdbx_strand_id
1 'polypeptide(L)'
;MQGDSRQGVEMIIVPKAEKKVVHRRKDFKVVIMLATMDANKFQEYFDNCPLVHIAGRNFHVDNIYTAEAGPNFIVLAARVVIDIHENEKPGDILVFLPGEGISEAACGPSRSDEGRCLLPTLHQANYDRMVPSTEPAIRTVSVDSAILRLVATGYRKAIDFDWIDAPHPESIARAAQDLRDWGYLKDDAALTPSGHLAAKCPLDPIWYRARPSL
;
A
#
# COMPACT_ATOMS: atom_id res chain seq x y z
N MET A 1 -7.38 6.32 4.33
CA MET A 1 -7.16 4.93 3.87
C MET A 1 -5.67 4.65 3.88
N GLN A 2 -5.14 4.10 4.97
CA GLN A 2 -3.86 3.40 4.86
C GLN A 2 -4.18 2.12 4.10
N GLY A 3 -3.78 2.06 2.83
CA GLY A 3 -3.72 0.79 2.11
C GLY A 3 -2.92 -0.17 2.98
N ASP A 4 -3.37 -1.42 3.08
CA ASP A 4 -2.68 -2.45 3.83
C ASP A 4 -1.20 -2.42 3.45
N SER A 5 -0.33 -1.97 4.36
CA SER A 5 1.09 -1.77 4.10
C SER A 5 1.75 -3.07 3.65
N ARG A 6 1.12 -4.21 3.95
CA ARG A 6 1.50 -5.56 3.50
C ARG A 6 1.31 -5.74 2.00
N GLN A 7 0.24 -5.20 1.41
CA GLN A 7 0.01 -5.22 -0.05
C GLN A 7 1.08 -4.40 -0.79
N GLY A 8 1.56 -3.31 -0.17
CA GLY A 8 2.60 -2.46 -0.75
C GLY A 8 3.94 -3.18 -0.98
N VAL A 9 4.33 -4.08 -0.07
CA VAL A 9 5.62 -4.80 -0.17
C VAL A 9 5.48 -6.10 -0.98
N GLU A 10 4.32 -6.75 -0.97
CA GLU A 10 4.05 -7.92 -1.83
C GLU A 10 4.08 -7.59 -3.32
N MET A 11 3.71 -6.35 -3.68
CA MET A 11 3.69 -5.84 -5.05
C MET A 11 5.07 -5.75 -5.72
N ILE A 12 6.13 -6.26 -5.10
CA ILE A 12 7.52 -5.95 -5.48
C ILE A 12 8.30 -7.21 -5.89
N ILE A 13 8.02 -8.35 -5.25
CA ILE A 13 8.58 -9.65 -5.66
C ILE A 13 7.85 -10.19 -6.88
N VAL A 14 6.53 -9.99 -6.91
CA VAL A 14 5.64 -10.52 -7.95
C VAL A 14 6.03 -9.98 -9.34
N PRO A 15 6.26 -8.66 -9.55
CA PRO A 15 6.63 -8.14 -10.86
C PRO A 15 7.92 -8.73 -11.44
N LYS A 16 8.94 -9.01 -10.61
CA LYS A 16 10.18 -9.63 -11.11
C LYS A 16 9.95 -11.07 -11.57
N ALA A 17 9.18 -11.83 -10.79
CA ALA A 17 8.80 -13.20 -11.14
C ALA A 17 8.00 -13.21 -12.45
N GLU A 18 6.99 -12.35 -12.56
CA GLU A 18 6.18 -12.15 -13.75
C GLU A 18 7.03 -11.75 -14.96
N LYS A 19 7.92 -10.76 -14.82
CA LYS A 19 8.84 -10.33 -15.88
C LYS A 19 9.65 -11.52 -16.40
N LYS A 20 10.22 -12.36 -15.52
CA LYS A 20 10.94 -13.57 -15.92
C LYS A 20 10.06 -14.58 -16.66
N VAL A 21 8.82 -14.77 -16.22
CA VAL A 21 7.90 -15.71 -16.87
C VAL A 21 7.49 -15.20 -18.25
N VAL A 22 7.14 -13.92 -18.40
CA VAL A 22 6.78 -13.30 -19.69
C VAL A 22 7.89 -13.48 -20.73
N HIS A 23 9.16 -13.36 -20.34
CA HIS A 23 10.29 -13.58 -21.24
C HIS A 23 10.46 -15.05 -21.67
N ARG A 24 10.10 -16.00 -20.80
CA ARG A 24 10.24 -17.44 -21.07
C ARG A 24 9.02 -18.04 -21.78
N ARG A 25 7.83 -17.50 -21.51
CA ARG A 25 6.54 -18.04 -21.95
C ARG A 25 5.78 -17.00 -22.76
N LYS A 26 5.84 -17.12 -24.08
CA LYS A 26 5.11 -16.23 -25.01
C LYS A 26 3.59 -16.40 -24.98
N ASP A 27 3.11 -17.51 -24.43
CA ASP A 27 1.69 -17.80 -24.20
C ASP A 27 1.15 -17.12 -22.93
N PHE A 28 2.03 -16.67 -22.03
CA PHE A 28 1.67 -15.99 -20.80
C PHE A 28 1.61 -14.47 -21.02
N LYS A 29 0.51 -13.85 -20.60
CA LYS A 29 0.29 -12.39 -20.69
C LYS A 29 0.05 -11.84 -19.29
N VAL A 30 0.65 -10.69 -19.00
CA VAL A 30 0.48 -9.96 -17.74
C VAL A 30 -0.22 -8.65 -18.06
N VAL A 31 -1.24 -8.31 -17.27
CA VAL A 31 -1.94 -7.02 -17.34
C VAL A 31 -1.88 -6.41 -15.95
N ILE A 32 -1.15 -5.30 -15.83
CA ILE A 32 -1.01 -4.57 -14.57
C ILE A 32 -2.01 -3.42 -14.59
N MET A 33 -2.94 -3.44 -13.66
CA MET A 33 -3.91 -2.35 -13.47
C MET A 33 -3.44 -1.48 -12.31
N LEU A 34 -3.23 -0.19 -12.59
CA LEU A 34 -2.81 0.80 -11.60
C LEU A 34 -3.85 1.90 -11.53
N ALA A 35 -4.17 2.35 -10.30
CA ALA A 35 -5.06 3.48 -10.06
C ALA A 35 -4.29 4.81 -9.88
N THR A 36 -2.96 4.78 -9.98
CA THR A 36 -2.08 5.92 -9.70
C THR A 36 -1.26 6.34 -10.93
N MET A 37 -0.71 7.55 -10.88
CA MET A 37 0.00 8.22 -11.99
C MET A 37 1.41 7.66 -12.26
N ASP A 38 1.95 6.78 -11.42
CA ASP A 38 3.32 6.24 -11.55
C ASP A 38 3.43 5.08 -12.57
N ALA A 39 2.53 5.04 -13.57
CA ALA A 39 2.51 4.02 -14.61
C ALA A 39 3.80 3.98 -15.45
N ASN A 40 4.53 5.09 -15.52
CA ASN A 40 5.80 5.20 -16.23
C ASN A 40 6.89 4.28 -15.65
N LYS A 41 6.96 4.12 -14.31
CA LYS A 41 7.92 3.21 -13.67
C LYS A 41 7.68 1.76 -14.08
N PHE A 42 6.42 1.36 -14.13
CA PHE A 42 6.04 0.02 -14.57
C PHE A 42 6.28 -0.17 -16.07
N GLN A 43 6.03 0.84 -16.89
CA GLN A 43 6.34 0.80 -18.32
C GLN A 43 7.83 0.54 -18.55
N GLU A 44 8.70 1.34 -17.92
CA GLU A 44 10.15 1.19 -18.01
C GLU A 44 10.61 -0.17 -17.47
N TYR A 45 10.08 -0.59 -16.32
CA TYR A 45 10.41 -1.86 -15.71
C TYR A 45 10.03 -3.07 -16.57
N PHE A 46 8.92 -3.01 -17.31
CA PHE A 46 8.47 -4.08 -18.21
C PHE A 46 8.87 -3.83 -19.68
N ASP A 47 10.10 -3.34 -19.89
CA ASP A 47 10.73 -3.21 -21.20
C ASP A 47 9.95 -2.29 -22.17
N ASN A 48 9.48 -1.16 -21.64
CA ASN A 48 8.65 -0.17 -22.33
C ASN A 48 7.34 -0.75 -22.87
N CYS A 49 6.66 -1.53 -22.04
CA CYS A 49 5.39 -2.17 -22.41
C CYS A 49 4.30 -1.16 -22.80
N PRO A 50 3.32 -1.54 -23.63
CA PRO A 50 2.23 -0.65 -24.02
C PRO A 50 1.41 -0.18 -22.80
N LEU A 51 1.23 1.15 -22.67
CA LEU A 51 0.37 1.74 -21.67
C LEU A 51 -1.00 2.08 -22.26
N VAL A 52 -2.05 1.56 -21.63
CA VAL A 52 -3.44 1.88 -21.99
C VAL A 52 -4.03 2.74 -20.88
N HIS A 53 -4.36 3.99 -21.20
CA HIS A 53 -5.05 4.88 -20.27
C HIS A 53 -6.56 4.83 -20.54
N ILE A 54 -7.31 4.32 -19.56
CA ILE A 54 -8.76 4.37 -19.59
C ILE A 54 -9.18 5.62 -18.83
N ALA A 55 -9.68 6.63 -19.54
CA ALA A 55 -10.18 7.84 -18.91
C ALA A 55 -11.31 7.48 -17.94
N GLY A 56 -11.10 7.75 -16.65
CA GLY A 56 -12.15 7.67 -15.65
C GLY A 56 -13.25 8.69 -15.96
N ARG A 57 -14.46 8.42 -15.46
CA ARG A 57 -15.49 9.45 -15.39
C ARG A 57 -15.20 10.27 -14.14
N ASN A 58 -14.66 11.46 -14.32
CA ASN A 58 -14.52 12.43 -13.23
C ASN A 58 -15.77 13.30 -13.21
N PHE A 59 -16.44 13.33 -12.07
CA PHE A 59 -17.48 14.30 -11.80
C PHE A 59 -16.84 15.54 -11.18
N HIS A 60 -17.40 16.71 -11.47
CA HIS A 60 -16.95 17.92 -10.82
C HIS A 60 -17.27 17.83 -9.33
N VAL A 61 -16.29 18.07 -8.48
CA VAL A 61 -16.42 18.04 -7.02
C VAL A 61 -15.85 19.34 -6.48
N ASP A 62 -16.67 20.08 -5.75
CA ASP A 62 -16.23 21.28 -5.04
C ASP A 62 -15.52 20.87 -3.74
N ASN A 63 -14.36 21.49 -3.49
CA ASN A 63 -13.60 21.33 -2.25
C ASN A 63 -13.94 22.49 -1.30
N ILE A 64 -14.39 22.16 -0.10
CA ILE A 64 -14.71 23.15 0.94
C ILE A 64 -13.92 22.79 2.20
N TYR A 65 -13.28 23.81 2.76
CA TYR A 65 -12.41 23.72 3.94
C TYR A 65 -13.09 24.36 5.17
N THR A 66 -12.76 23.88 6.36
CA THR A 66 -13.26 24.48 7.60
C THR A 66 -12.48 25.76 7.94
N ALA A 67 -13.17 26.74 8.53
CA ALA A 67 -12.54 27.99 8.99
C ALA A 67 -11.65 27.78 10.23
N GLU A 68 -11.96 26.79 11.07
CA GLU A 68 -11.19 26.47 12.26
C GLU A 68 -10.68 25.02 12.20
N ALA A 69 -9.42 24.83 12.59
CA ALA A 69 -8.85 23.52 12.85
C ALA A 69 -9.10 23.18 14.34
N GLY A 70 -9.81 22.09 14.61
CA GLY A 70 -10.07 21.61 15.97
C GLY A 70 -9.41 20.25 16.22
N PRO A 71 -9.05 19.93 17.48
CA PRO A 71 -8.34 18.70 17.82
C PRO A 71 -9.21 17.44 17.69
N ASN A 72 -10.54 17.59 17.70
CA ASN A 72 -11.48 16.46 17.67
C ASN A 72 -12.10 16.28 16.28
N PHE A 73 -11.39 15.52 15.44
CA PHE A 73 -11.80 15.22 14.06
C PHE A 73 -13.15 14.50 13.96
N ILE A 74 -13.53 13.70 14.97
CA ILE A 74 -14.82 12.98 14.97
C ILE A 74 -15.98 13.97 15.13
N VAL A 75 -15.88 14.87 16.11
CA VAL A 75 -16.90 15.89 16.37
C VAL A 75 -17.02 16.86 15.19
N LEU A 76 -15.88 17.27 14.61
CA LEU A 76 -15.88 18.12 13.42
C LEU A 76 -16.54 17.42 12.22
N ALA A 77 -16.19 16.16 11.96
CA ALA A 77 -16.81 15.39 10.88
C ALA A 77 -18.32 15.23 11.10
N ALA A 78 -18.77 14.88 12.32
CA ALA A 78 -20.19 14.73 12.62
C ALA A 78 -20.96 16.04 12.42
N ARG A 79 -20.40 17.18 12.85
CA ARG A 79 -21.01 18.50 12.65
C ARG A 79 -21.17 18.83 11.16
N VAL A 80 -20.13 18.54 10.37
CA VAL A 80 -20.15 18.77 8.92
C VAL A 80 -21.15 17.84 8.22
N VAL A 81 -21.26 16.58 8.64
CA VAL A 81 -22.26 15.65 8.11
C VAL A 81 -23.69 16.15 8.36
N ILE A 82 -23.98 16.62 9.59
CA ILE A 82 -25.30 17.16 9.94
C ILE A 82 -25.59 18.41 9.10
N ASP A 83 -24.63 19.31 8.95
CA ASP A 83 -24.77 20.52 8.13
C ASP A 83 -25.08 20.19 6.66
N ILE A 84 -24.37 19.22 6.05
CA ILE A 84 -24.70 18.72 4.70
C ILE A 84 -26.12 18.15 4.68
N HIS A 85 -26.46 17.29 5.63
CA HIS A 85 -27.74 16.60 5.65
C HIS A 85 -28.93 17.56 5.73
N GLU A 86 -28.78 18.67 6.45
CA GLU A 86 -29.83 19.66 6.64
C GLU A 86 -29.90 20.69 5.50
N ASN A 87 -28.75 21.10 4.94
CA ASN A 87 -28.67 22.27 4.04
C ASN A 87 -28.40 21.92 2.57
N GLU A 88 -27.95 20.71 2.26
CA GLU A 88 -27.64 20.28 0.89
C GLU A 88 -28.73 19.42 0.25
N LYS A 89 -28.64 19.24 -1.07
CA LYS A 89 -29.55 18.38 -1.82
C LYS A 89 -29.46 16.93 -1.35
N PRO A 90 -30.51 16.11 -1.56
CA PRO A 90 -30.47 14.67 -1.26
C PRO A 90 -29.30 13.96 -1.96
N GLY A 91 -28.56 13.15 -1.21
CA GLY A 91 -27.43 12.34 -1.69
C GLY A 91 -26.75 11.58 -0.56
N ASP A 92 -25.89 10.63 -0.91
CA ASP A 92 -25.11 9.84 0.06
C ASP A 92 -23.89 10.62 0.56
N ILE A 93 -23.55 10.48 1.85
CA ILE A 93 -22.39 11.15 2.46
C ILE A 93 -21.32 10.11 2.79
N LEU A 94 -20.13 10.24 2.20
CA LEU A 94 -18.95 9.43 2.52
C LEU A 94 -17.98 10.21 3.40
N VAL A 95 -17.70 9.69 4.60
CA VAL A 95 -16.79 10.33 5.57
C VAL A 95 -15.53 9.49 5.73
N PHE A 96 -14.36 10.12 5.59
CA PHE A 96 -13.07 9.50 5.87
C PHE A 96 -12.59 9.88 7.28
N LEU A 97 -12.32 8.88 8.11
CA LEU A 97 -11.84 9.03 9.47
C LEU A 97 -10.63 8.11 9.72
N PRO A 98 -9.75 8.42 10.69
CA PRO A 98 -8.63 7.55 11.04
C PRO A 98 -9.12 6.24 11.68
N GLY A 99 -8.45 5.13 11.36
CA GLY A 99 -9.03 3.78 11.41
C GLY A 99 -9.08 3.06 12.76
N GLU A 100 -8.63 3.65 13.87
CA GLU A 100 -8.75 2.97 15.17
C GLU A 100 -9.97 3.50 15.93
N GLY A 101 -11.11 2.82 15.74
CA GLY A 101 -12.28 2.95 16.62
C GLY A 101 -13.65 3.23 15.97
N ILE A 102 -13.85 2.96 14.68
CA ILE A 102 -15.11 3.33 14.01
C ILE A 102 -15.84 2.08 13.56
N SER A 103 -16.91 1.76 14.29
CA SER A 103 -17.90 0.77 13.92
C SER A 103 -18.57 1.20 12.60
N GLU A 104 -18.67 0.27 11.66
CA GLU A 104 -19.26 0.45 10.34
C GLU A 104 -20.64 1.12 10.40
N ALA A 105 -20.75 2.33 9.86
CA ALA A 105 -22.02 2.87 9.38
C ALA A 105 -22.05 2.66 7.87
N ALA A 106 -22.68 1.56 7.47
CA ALA A 106 -22.87 1.18 6.08
C ALA A 106 -23.85 2.14 5.40
N CYS A 107 -23.39 2.84 4.37
CA CYS A 107 -24.24 3.28 3.27
C CYS A 107 -23.56 2.83 1.98
N GLY A 108 -24.22 1.95 1.23
CA GLY A 108 -23.69 1.41 -0.01
C GLY A 108 -23.64 2.49 -1.09
N PRO A 109 -22.70 2.44 -2.05
CA PRO A 109 -22.58 3.48 -3.06
C PRO A 109 -23.75 3.42 -4.05
N SER A 110 -24.65 4.40 -3.99
CA SER A 110 -25.46 4.78 -5.15
C SER A 110 -24.76 5.93 -5.88
N ARG A 111 -24.41 5.70 -7.16
CA ARG A 111 -23.69 6.70 -7.97
C ARG A 111 -24.66 7.82 -8.36
N SER A 112 -24.51 8.98 -7.73
CA SER A 112 -25.14 10.24 -8.13
C SER A 112 -24.15 11.08 -8.96
N ASP A 113 -24.65 11.85 -9.93
CA ASP A 113 -23.83 12.57 -10.94
C ASP A 113 -23.31 13.94 -10.44
N GLU A 114 -23.68 14.40 -9.24
CA GLU A 114 -23.17 15.61 -8.57
C GLU A 114 -22.77 15.25 -7.12
N GLY A 115 -21.57 15.64 -6.67
CA GLY A 115 -21.11 15.38 -5.30
C GLY A 115 -20.22 16.50 -4.78
N ARG A 116 -20.30 16.78 -3.47
CA ARG A 116 -19.42 17.73 -2.77
C ARG A 116 -18.47 16.97 -1.86
N CYS A 117 -17.21 17.39 -1.83
CA CYS A 117 -16.23 16.86 -0.88
C CYS A 117 -15.93 17.92 0.17
N LEU A 118 -16.39 17.67 1.39
CA LEU A 118 -16.01 18.49 2.54
C LEU A 118 -14.82 17.82 3.24
N LEU A 119 -13.80 18.61 3.56
CA LEU A 119 -12.59 18.17 4.26
C LEU A 119 -12.66 18.66 5.72
N PRO A 120 -13.37 17.96 6.62
CA PRO A 120 -13.81 18.50 7.91
C PRO A 120 -12.65 18.71 8.90
N THR A 121 -11.50 18.13 8.60
CA THR A 121 -10.33 18.03 9.48
C THR A 121 -9.20 18.97 9.05
N LEU A 122 -9.41 19.76 8.00
CA LEU A 122 -8.33 20.45 7.34
C LEU A 122 -8.71 21.87 6.94
N HIS A 123 -8.14 22.83 7.66
CA HIS A 123 -8.06 24.20 7.19
C HIS A 123 -7.24 24.27 5.89
N GLN A 124 -7.58 25.16 4.95
CA GLN A 124 -6.90 25.26 3.65
C GLN A 124 -5.37 25.36 3.78
N ALA A 125 -4.89 26.19 4.71
CA ALA A 125 -3.45 26.32 4.98
C ALA A 125 -2.76 25.01 5.43
N ASN A 126 -3.50 24.06 6.01
CA ASN A 126 -2.95 22.75 6.36
C ASN A 126 -2.96 21.81 5.14
N TYR A 127 -3.94 21.94 4.24
CA TYR A 127 -3.98 21.21 2.97
C TYR A 127 -2.84 21.60 2.07
N ASP A 128 -2.57 22.89 1.91
CA ASP A 128 -1.47 23.40 1.08
C ASP A 128 -0.08 22.97 1.58
N ARG A 129 0.02 22.58 2.86
CA ARG A 129 1.24 22.05 3.48
C ARG A 129 1.37 20.52 3.39
N MET A 130 0.34 19.82 2.90
CA MET A 130 0.41 18.37 2.74
C MET A 130 1.39 18.00 1.63
N VAL A 131 2.17 16.94 1.88
CA VAL A 131 3.06 16.39 0.86
C VAL A 131 2.19 15.74 -0.23
N PRO A 132 2.43 16.05 -1.52
CA PRO A 132 1.56 15.62 -2.62
C PRO A 132 1.56 14.11 -2.88
N SER A 133 2.53 13.37 -2.33
CA SER A 133 2.59 11.92 -2.42
C SER A 133 3.23 11.34 -1.18
N THR A 134 2.67 10.25 -0.66
CA THR A 134 3.27 9.48 0.42
C THR A 134 4.46 8.70 -0.13
N GLU A 135 5.56 8.66 0.62
CA GLU A 135 6.70 7.82 0.25
C GLU A 135 6.27 6.34 0.10
N PRO A 136 6.79 5.60 -0.89
CA PRO A 136 6.40 4.20 -1.11
C PRO A 136 6.55 3.37 0.16
N ALA A 137 5.57 2.51 0.44
CA ALA A 137 5.53 1.71 1.67
C ALA A 137 6.83 0.91 1.92
N ILE A 138 7.49 0.42 0.86
CA ILE A 138 8.76 -0.32 0.97
C ILE A 138 9.89 0.46 1.66
N ARG A 139 9.83 1.79 1.69
CA ARG A 139 10.84 2.63 2.35
C ARG A 139 10.50 2.96 3.80
N THR A 140 9.25 2.77 4.20
CA THR A 140 8.73 3.19 5.50
C THR A 140 8.33 2.04 6.42
N VAL A 141 8.30 0.81 5.90
CA VAL A 141 7.91 -0.40 6.65
C VAL A 141 9.03 -1.44 6.71
N SER A 142 8.89 -2.41 7.62
CA SER A 142 9.80 -3.56 7.65
C SER A 142 9.69 -4.37 6.35
N VAL A 143 10.85 -4.79 5.84
CA VAL A 143 10.97 -5.61 4.63
C VAL A 143 11.28 -7.08 4.94
N ASP A 144 11.21 -7.50 6.20
CA ASP A 144 11.61 -8.86 6.65
C ASP A 144 10.88 -9.97 5.88
N SER A 145 9.56 -9.85 5.78
CA SER A 145 8.70 -10.79 5.05
C SER A 145 9.06 -10.86 3.57
N ALA A 146 9.37 -9.70 2.96
CA ALA A 146 9.74 -9.61 1.56
C ALA A 146 11.12 -10.20 1.29
N ILE A 147 12.11 -9.88 2.13
CA ILE A 147 13.46 -10.45 2.03
C ILE A 147 13.41 -11.96 2.24
N LEU A 148 12.66 -12.46 3.23
CA LEU A 148 12.52 -13.89 3.47
C LEU A 148 11.94 -14.63 2.25
N ARG A 149 10.87 -14.09 1.66
CA ARG A 149 10.26 -14.66 0.45
C ARG A 149 11.18 -14.57 -0.76
N LEU A 150 11.93 -13.48 -0.89
CA LEU A 150 12.90 -13.30 -1.96
C LEU A 150 13.99 -14.37 -1.89
N VAL A 151 14.56 -14.62 -0.70
CA VAL A 151 15.54 -15.69 -0.49
C VAL A 151 14.90 -17.07 -0.76
N ALA A 152 13.63 -17.28 -0.40
CA ALA A 152 12.90 -18.51 -0.70
C ALA A 152 12.73 -18.80 -2.19
N THR A 153 12.66 -17.76 -3.03
CA THR A 153 12.67 -17.91 -4.49
C THR A 153 14.08 -18.16 -5.08
N GLY A 154 15.12 -18.16 -4.24
CA GLY A 154 16.50 -18.49 -4.61
C GLY A 154 17.43 -17.30 -4.82
N TYR A 155 16.98 -16.06 -4.56
CA TYR A 155 17.84 -14.88 -4.65
C TYR A 155 18.55 -14.63 -3.31
N ARG A 156 19.85 -14.92 -3.26
CA ARG A 156 20.65 -14.75 -2.03
C ARG A 156 21.10 -13.32 -1.76
N LYS A 157 21.22 -12.49 -2.80
CA LYS A 157 21.65 -11.09 -2.70
C LYS A 157 20.48 -10.18 -2.99
N ALA A 158 19.80 -9.72 -1.94
CA ALA A 158 18.67 -8.81 -2.07
C ALA A 158 19.07 -7.41 -2.57
N ILE A 159 20.32 -6.99 -2.32
CA ILE A 159 20.82 -5.68 -2.75
C ILE A 159 20.97 -5.57 -4.27
N ASP A 160 21.30 -6.68 -4.94
CA ASP A 160 21.45 -6.74 -6.41
C ASP A 160 20.12 -7.07 -7.12
N PHE A 161 19.01 -7.08 -6.38
CA PHE A 161 17.71 -7.37 -6.96
C PHE A 161 17.22 -6.19 -7.79
N ASP A 162 16.49 -6.50 -8.86
CA ASP A 162 15.94 -5.53 -9.79
C ASP A 162 14.59 -5.03 -9.28
N TRP A 163 14.66 -4.09 -8.35
CA TRP A 163 13.51 -3.47 -7.67
C TRP A 163 12.83 -2.43 -8.58
N ILE A 164 11.49 -2.35 -8.57
CA ILE A 164 10.77 -1.19 -9.16
C ILE A 164 11.02 0.06 -8.31
N ASP A 165 10.79 -0.06 -7.00
CA ASP A 165 11.20 0.91 -6.00
C ASP A 165 12.04 0.18 -4.95
N ALA A 166 13.33 0.50 -4.86
CA ALA A 166 14.23 -0.19 -3.93
C ALA A 166 14.01 0.28 -2.47
N PRO A 167 14.11 -0.64 -1.48
CA PRO A 167 14.19 -0.28 -0.07
C PRO A 167 15.53 0.38 0.25
N HIS A 168 15.60 1.07 1.39
CA HIS A 168 16.88 1.56 1.90
C HIS A 168 17.85 0.40 2.17
N PRO A 169 19.15 0.54 1.83
CA PRO A 169 20.15 -0.49 2.07
C PRO A 169 20.24 -0.91 3.55
N GLU A 170 20.04 0.04 4.46
CA GLU A 170 20.00 -0.21 5.91
C GLU A 170 18.82 -1.11 6.29
N SER A 171 17.64 -0.93 5.68
CA SER A 171 16.48 -1.78 5.91
C SER A 171 16.72 -3.21 5.42
N ILE A 172 17.40 -3.39 4.28
CA ILE A 172 17.80 -4.72 3.78
C ILE A 172 18.79 -5.38 4.75
N ALA A 173 19.80 -4.64 5.19
CA ALA A 173 20.82 -5.15 6.10
C ALA A 173 20.22 -5.55 7.46
N ARG A 174 19.33 -4.72 8.00
CA ARG A 174 18.58 -4.99 9.22
C ARG A 174 17.71 -6.23 9.08
N ALA A 175 16.92 -6.32 8.01
CA ALA A 175 16.08 -7.50 7.76
C ALA A 175 16.89 -8.79 7.64
N ALA A 176 18.05 -8.75 6.98
CA ALA A 176 18.94 -9.89 6.91
C ALA A 176 19.48 -10.31 8.29
N GLN A 177 19.73 -9.35 9.19
CA GLN A 177 20.15 -9.63 10.55
C GLN A 177 19.01 -10.21 11.38
N ASP A 178 17.84 -9.59 11.35
CA ASP A 178 16.65 -10.03 12.10
C ASP A 178 16.26 -11.48 11.72
N LEU A 179 16.27 -11.80 10.42
CA LEU A 179 16.00 -13.15 9.92
C LEU A 179 17.07 -14.19 10.33
N ARG A 180 18.33 -13.79 10.52
CA ARG A 180 19.39 -14.65 11.10
C ARG A 180 19.15 -14.87 12.59
N ASP A 181 18.84 -13.81 13.32
CA ASP A 181 18.58 -13.85 14.77
C ASP A 181 17.34 -14.69 15.11
N TRP A 182 16.38 -14.75 14.18
CA TRP A 182 15.20 -15.62 14.27
C TRP A 182 15.44 -17.06 13.80
N GLY A 183 16.62 -17.36 13.26
CA GLY A 183 17.00 -18.70 12.79
C GLY A 183 16.32 -19.10 11.48
N TYR A 184 15.84 -18.14 10.68
CA TYR A 184 15.30 -18.40 9.34
C TYR A 184 16.37 -18.40 8.26
N LEU A 185 17.45 -17.62 8.48
CA LEU A 185 18.62 -17.57 7.60
C LEU A 185 19.87 -18.07 8.33
N LYS A 186 20.76 -18.70 7.57
CA LYS A 186 22.14 -19.01 7.97
C LYS A 186 23.07 -17.84 7.63
N ASP A 187 24.32 -17.93 8.07
CA ASP A 187 25.36 -16.91 7.81
C ASP A 187 25.66 -16.72 6.31
N ASP A 188 25.47 -17.77 5.49
CA ASP A 188 25.62 -17.74 4.04
C ASP A 188 24.37 -17.24 3.28
N ALA A 189 23.39 -16.69 4.02
CA ALA A 189 22.07 -16.30 3.53
C ALA A 189 21.25 -17.44 2.91
N ALA A 190 21.58 -18.71 3.20
CA ALA A 190 20.73 -19.84 2.86
C ALA A 190 19.58 -19.99 3.88
N LEU A 191 18.44 -20.48 3.41
CA LEU A 191 17.29 -20.76 4.29
C LEU A 191 17.53 -21.99 5.16
N THR A 192 17.05 -21.91 6.38
CA THR A 192 16.89 -23.07 7.28
C THR A 192 15.56 -23.79 6.98
N PRO A 193 15.35 -25.02 7.51
CA PRO A 193 14.06 -25.69 7.40
C PRO A 193 12.90 -24.87 7.96
N SER A 194 13.11 -24.17 9.08
CA SER A 194 12.14 -23.23 9.65
C SER A 194 11.93 -22.01 8.75
N GLY A 195 12.98 -21.48 8.12
CA GLY A 195 12.88 -20.40 7.15
C GLY A 195 12.02 -20.75 5.93
N HIS A 196 12.13 -21.98 5.41
CA HIS A 196 11.27 -22.46 4.33
C HIS A 196 9.79 -22.55 4.72
N LEU A 197 9.49 -22.88 5.97
CA LEU A 197 8.12 -22.92 6.48
C LEU A 197 7.59 -21.50 6.74
N ALA A 198 8.40 -20.63 7.33
CA ALA A 198 8.08 -19.24 7.59
C ALA A 198 7.78 -18.48 6.28
N ALA A 199 8.52 -18.72 5.21
CA ALA A 199 8.29 -18.11 3.90
C ALA A 199 6.93 -18.46 3.27
N LYS A 200 6.33 -19.60 3.66
CA LYS A 200 4.99 -20.01 3.22
C LYS A 200 3.88 -19.46 4.11
N CYS A 201 4.22 -18.85 5.24
CA CYS A 201 3.26 -18.31 6.19
C CYS A 201 2.82 -16.91 5.74
N PRO A 202 1.51 -16.59 5.79
CA PRO A 202 1.04 -15.23 5.51
C PRO A 202 1.31 -14.25 6.67
N LEU A 203 1.82 -14.74 7.80
CA LEU A 203 2.15 -13.90 8.96
C LEU A 203 3.53 -13.26 8.80
N ASP A 204 3.71 -12.11 9.46
CA ASP A 204 5.03 -11.50 9.59
C ASP A 204 6.00 -12.48 10.28
N PRO A 205 7.25 -12.64 9.78
CA PRO A 205 8.20 -13.59 10.34
C PRO A 205 8.44 -13.43 11.84
N ILE A 206 8.32 -12.21 12.39
CA ILE A 206 8.49 -11.97 13.82
C ILE A 206 7.49 -12.79 14.67
N TRP A 207 6.27 -12.99 14.16
CA TRP A 207 5.20 -13.71 14.86
C TRP A 207 5.29 -15.22 14.68
N TYR A 208 5.97 -15.70 13.64
CA TYR A 208 6.06 -17.13 13.35
C TYR A 208 6.87 -17.89 14.42
N ARG A 209 7.90 -17.25 15.00
CA ARG A 209 8.71 -17.81 16.10
C ARG A 209 7.92 -17.97 17.40
N ALA A 210 6.83 -17.22 17.57
CA ALA A 210 6.01 -17.27 18.78
C ALA A 210 5.13 -18.53 18.88
N ARG A 211 5.13 -19.44 17.88
CA ARG A 211 4.64 -20.82 18.07
C ARG A 211 5.76 -21.66 18.71
N PRO A 212 5.67 -21.98 20.02
CA PRO A 212 6.56 -22.97 20.60
C PRO A 212 6.27 -24.30 19.90
N SER A 213 7.32 -25.06 19.62
CA SER A 213 7.25 -26.45 19.16
C SER A 213 6.22 -27.24 19.99
N LEU A 214 5.11 -27.63 19.35
CA LEU A 214 4.18 -28.66 19.83
C LEU A 214 4.81 -30.04 19.67
#